data_AF-M1DGV4-F1
#
_entry.id   AF-M1DGV4-F1
#
_cell.length_a   1.000
_cell.length_b   1.000
_cell.length_c   1.000
_cell.angle_alpha   90.00
_cell.angle_beta   90.00
_cell.angle_gamma   90.00
#
_symmetry.space_group_name_H-M   'P 1'
#
loop_
_entity.id
_entity.type
_entity.pdbx_description
1 polymer ?
#
loop_
_entity_poly.entity_id
_entity_poly.type
_entity_poly.pdbx_seq_one_letter_code
_entity_poly.pdbx_strand_id
1 'polypeptide(L)'
;MYASDLLILATGENNEGYITKMIGIENFKGEIIRSSDYRSGEKYKDKKVLPGILEIKEHTVVFDNGDEHQFDAIIFATGYKNIVAKWLKDYSSIFLEDGTLINWKGENGLYCAGFSKRGIADISMDARAIADDIKTIRVDQI
;
A
#
# COMPACT_ATOMS: atom_id res chain seq x y z
N MET A 1 -4.44 26.17 15.63
CA MET A 1 -4.25 26.21 14.17
C MET A 1 -2.75 26.15 13.91
N TYR A 2 -2.28 25.16 13.17
CA TYR A 2 -0.89 25.04 12.78
C TYR A 2 -0.78 25.39 11.30
N ALA A 3 0.22 26.18 10.95
CA ALA A 3 0.51 26.58 9.58
C ALA A 3 2.01 26.42 9.35
N SER A 4 2.38 25.96 8.16
CA SER A 4 3.77 25.81 7.72
C SER A 4 3.86 26.07 6.22
N ASP A 5 4.99 26.62 5.79
CA ASP A 5 5.29 26.85 4.37
C ASP A 5 5.72 25.55 3.66
N LEU A 6 6.05 24.51 4.45
CA LEU A 6 6.55 23.23 3.97
C LEU A 6 5.77 22.09 4.63
N LEU A 7 5.49 21.04 3.86
CA LEU A 7 4.88 19.80 4.33
C LEU A 7 5.64 18.61 3.73
N ILE A 8 6.21 17.76 4.60
CA ILE A 8 6.90 16.54 4.19
C ILE A 8 6.07 15.33 4.60
N LEU A 9 5.68 14.52 3.63
CA LEU A 9 4.96 13.28 3.82
C LEU A 9 5.96 12.15 4.01
N ALA A 10 5.92 11.50 5.18
CA ALA A 10 6.79 10.36 5.51
C ALA A 10 6.01 9.24 6.24
N THR A 11 4.71 9.14 5.99
CA THR A 11 3.81 8.15 6.62
C THR A 11 3.99 6.74 6.08
N GLY A 12 4.79 6.56 5.04
CA GLY A 12 4.96 5.29 4.33
C GLY A 12 3.77 4.89 3.48
N GLU A 13 3.96 3.84 2.68
CA GLU A 13 3.00 3.41 1.65
C GLU A 13 2.05 2.31 2.12
N ASN A 14 2.36 1.64 3.23
CA ASN A 14 1.67 0.43 3.66
C ASN A 14 0.73 0.70 4.86
N ASN A 15 -0.30 1.52 4.65
CA ASN A 15 -1.15 2.00 5.74
C ASN A 15 -2.41 1.15 5.96
N GLU A 16 -3.09 0.76 4.89
CA GLU A 16 -4.31 -0.06 4.98
C GLU A 16 -4.21 -1.32 4.14
N GLY A 17 -4.56 -2.47 4.74
CA GLY A 17 -4.57 -3.75 4.03
C GLY A 17 -5.55 -3.73 2.88
N TYR A 18 -5.06 -4.03 1.68
CA TYR A 18 -5.87 -4.02 0.46
C TYR A 18 -6.44 -5.41 0.22
N ILE A 19 -7.77 -5.53 0.20
CA ILE A 19 -8.47 -6.75 -0.24
C ILE A 19 -8.96 -6.48 -1.66
N THR A 20 -8.44 -7.24 -2.63
CA THR A 20 -8.94 -7.21 -4.00
C THR A 20 -10.40 -7.66 -4.01
N LYS A 21 -11.26 -6.98 -4.77
CA LYS A 21 -12.65 -7.39 -4.97
C LYS A 21 -12.65 -8.72 -5.76
N MET A 22 -12.87 -9.83 -5.08
CA MET A 22 -13.01 -11.16 -5.67
C MET A 22 -14.48 -11.54 -5.79
N ILE A 23 -14.83 -12.26 -6.85
CA ILE A 23 -16.20 -12.73 -7.06
C ILE A 23 -16.54 -13.75 -5.97
N GLY A 24 -17.66 -13.52 -5.27
CA GLY A 24 -18.21 -14.45 -4.29
C GLY A 24 -17.50 -14.47 -2.93
N ILE A 25 -16.57 -13.54 -2.68
CA ILE A 25 -15.91 -13.40 -1.37
C ILE A 25 -16.93 -13.21 -0.23
N GLU A 26 -18.04 -12.52 -0.51
CA GLU A 26 -19.15 -12.31 0.42
C GLU A 26 -19.89 -13.59 0.80
N ASN A 27 -19.74 -14.65 0.00
CA ASN A 27 -20.37 -15.94 0.25
C ASN A 27 -19.54 -16.84 1.14
N PHE A 28 -18.23 -16.57 1.29
CA PHE A 28 -17.34 -17.39 2.08
C PHE A 28 -17.73 -17.39 3.56
N LYS A 29 -17.89 -18.58 4.14
CA LYS A 29 -18.29 -18.75 5.54
C LYS A 29 -17.14 -19.09 6.48
N GLY A 30 -15.96 -19.37 5.93
CA GLY A 30 -14.73 -19.54 6.70
C GLY A 30 -14.13 -18.22 7.18
N GLU A 31 -12.98 -18.33 7.84
CA GLU A 31 -12.28 -17.16 8.38
C GLU A 31 -11.61 -16.34 7.26
N ILE A 32 -11.74 -15.02 7.29
CA ILE A 32 -11.02 -14.11 6.39
C ILE A 32 -10.07 -13.25 7.21
N ILE A 33 -8.77 -13.35 6.93
CA ILE A 33 -7.69 -12.67 7.66
C ILE A 33 -6.93 -11.74 6.71
N ARG A 34 -6.44 -10.58 7.18
CA ARG A 34 -5.49 -9.74 6.42
C ARG A 34 -4.05 -10.09 6.78
N SER A 35 -3.11 -9.84 5.86
CA SER A 35 -1.69 -10.03 6.15
C SER A 35 -1.17 -9.26 7.37
N SER A 36 -1.76 -8.11 7.71
CA SER A 36 -1.47 -7.36 8.94
C SER A 36 -1.72 -8.17 10.22
N ASP A 37 -2.68 -9.10 10.14
CA ASP A 37 -3.16 -9.89 11.26
C ASP A 37 -2.46 -11.27 11.30
N TYR A 38 -1.61 -11.55 10.30
CA TYR A 38 -0.77 -12.75 10.25
C TYR A 38 0.44 -12.61 11.18
N ARG A 39 0.72 -13.63 12.00
CA ARG A 39 1.83 -13.61 12.98
C ARG A 39 2.90 -14.66 12.78
N SER A 40 2.57 -15.87 12.33
CA SER A 40 3.52 -16.99 12.20
C SER A 40 3.10 -17.95 11.08
N GLY A 41 4.12 -18.51 10.41
CA GLY A 41 3.97 -19.50 9.34
C GLY A 41 3.89 -20.94 9.80
N GLU A 42 4.08 -21.22 11.09
CA GLU A 42 4.03 -22.57 11.64
C GLU A 42 2.70 -23.28 11.34
N LYS A 43 1.58 -22.53 11.39
CA LYS A 43 0.24 -23.00 11.03
C LYS A 43 0.04 -23.30 9.53
N TYR A 44 1.01 -22.97 8.68
CA TYR A 44 0.94 -23.14 7.22
C TYR A 44 2.08 -24.01 6.67
N LYS A 45 2.77 -24.75 7.54
CA LYS A 45 3.73 -25.77 7.12
C LYS A 45 3.01 -26.78 6.21
N ASP A 46 3.66 -27.17 5.11
CA ASP A 46 3.17 -28.13 4.12
C ASP A 46 1.95 -27.69 3.28
N LYS A 47 1.65 -26.38 3.21
CA LYS A 47 0.61 -25.83 2.33
C LYS A 47 1.09 -25.72 0.88
N LYS A 48 0.21 -26.02 -0.08
CA LYS A 48 0.48 -26.01 -1.52
C LYS A 48 0.33 -24.60 -2.11
N VAL A 49 1.15 -24.29 -3.11
CA VAL A 49 0.93 -23.13 -3.99
C VAL A 49 -0.09 -23.54 -5.05
N LEU A 50 -1.14 -22.75 -5.19
CA LEU A 50 -2.22 -22.98 -6.16
C LEU A 50 -2.25 -21.83 -7.19
N PRO A 51 -2.89 -22.04 -8.36
CA PRO A 51 -3.06 -21.00 -9.37
C PRO A 51 -3.92 -19.80 -8.91
N GLY A 52 -4.23 -18.87 -9.81
CA GLY A 52 -5.06 -17.71 -9.50
C GLY A 52 -6.48 -18.11 -9.07
N ILE A 53 -7.10 -17.33 -8.20
CA ILE A 53 -8.49 -17.54 -7.78
C ILE A 53 -9.43 -16.99 -8.86
N LEU A 54 -10.37 -17.83 -9.32
CA LEU A 54 -11.44 -17.45 -10.25
C LEU A 54 -12.70 -16.99 -9.50
N GLU A 55 -13.16 -17.78 -8.52
CA GLU A 55 -14.39 -17.53 -7.77
C GLU A 55 -14.29 -18.14 -6.36
N ILE A 56 -14.85 -17.46 -5.37
CA ILE A 56 -15.03 -17.99 -4.02
C ILE A 56 -16.50 -18.35 -3.83
N LYS A 57 -16.77 -19.61 -3.52
CA LYS A 57 -18.08 -20.13 -3.10
C LYS A 57 -18.09 -20.28 -1.58
N GLU A 58 -19.16 -20.83 -1.01
CA GLU A 58 -19.38 -20.87 0.44
C GLU A 58 -18.18 -21.40 1.26
N HIS A 59 -17.66 -22.57 0.90
CA HIS A 59 -16.45 -23.17 1.51
C HIS A 59 -15.43 -23.63 0.47
N THR A 60 -15.67 -23.31 -0.80
CA THR A 60 -14.88 -23.81 -1.94
C THR A 60 -14.30 -22.64 -2.72
N VAL A 61 -13.02 -22.73 -3.07
CA VAL A 61 -12.36 -21.78 -3.97
C VAL A 61 -12.17 -22.47 -5.32
N VAL A 62 -12.63 -21.82 -6.38
CA VAL A 62 -12.43 -22.22 -7.78
C VAL A 62 -11.21 -21.48 -8.31
N PHE A 63 -10.28 -22.21 -8.92
CA PHE A 63 -9.05 -21.67 -9.49
C PHE A 63 -9.17 -21.44 -11.00
N ASP A 64 -8.25 -20.64 -11.57
CA ASP A 64 -8.22 -20.27 -12.99
C ASP A 64 -8.17 -21.48 -13.94
N ASN A 65 -7.61 -22.60 -13.49
CA ASN A 65 -7.50 -23.85 -14.21
C ASN A 65 -8.76 -24.73 -14.08
N GLY A 66 -9.77 -24.28 -13.34
CA GLY A 66 -11.01 -24.99 -13.06
C GLY A 66 -10.96 -25.94 -11.86
N ASP A 67 -9.81 -26.07 -11.19
CA ASP A 67 -9.72 -26.88 -9.96
C ASP A 67 -10.56 -26.25 -8.84
N GLU A 68 -11.12 -27.12 -7.99
CA GLU A 68 -11.90 -26.70 -6.83
C GLU A 68 -11.31 -27.29 -5.55
N HIS A 69 -11.10 -26.46 -4.54
CA HIS A 69 -10.62 -26.92 -3.23
C HIS A 69 -11.40 -26.26 -2.09
N GLN A 70 -11.63 -27.02 -1.02
CA GLN A 70 -12.25 -26.50 0.19
C GLN A 70 -11.22 -25.84 1.11
N PHE A 71 -11.60 -24.73 1.72
CA PHE A 71 -10.78 -24.01 2.67
C PHE A 71 -11.59 -23.58 3.88
N ASP A 72 -11.01 -23.74 5.06
CA ASP A 72 -11.58 -23.25 6.32
C ASP A 72 -11.26 -21.76 6.54
N ALA A 73 -10.20 -21.25 5.90
CA ALA A 73 -9.74 -19.87 6.03
C ALA A 73 -9.04 -19.35 4.77
N ILE A 74 -9.20 -18.05 4.51
CA ILE A 74 -8.53 -17.29 3.44
C ILE A 74 -7.74 -16.14 4.07
N ILE A 75 -6.50 -15.96 3.64
CA ILE A 75 -5.63 -14.88 4.12
C ILE A 75 -5.26 -13.98 2.94
N PHE A 76 -5.64 -12.72 3.03
CA PHE A 76 -5.29 -11.72 2.03
C PHE A 76 -3.90 -11.14 2.29
N ALA A 77 -2.92 -11.67 1.56
CA ALA A 77 -1.57 -11.13 1.44
C ALA A 77 -1.39 -10.25 0.19
N THR A 78 -2.46 -9.59 -0.24
CA THR A 78 -2.55 -8.75 -1.46
C THR A 78 -1.99 -7.34 -1.29
N GLY A 79 -1.16 -7.12 -0.25
CA GLY A 79 -0.47 -5.86 -0.01
C GLY A 79 -1.31 -4.79 0.68
N TYR A 80 -0.83 -3.55 0.61
CA TYR A 80 -1.37 -2.39 1.30
C TYR A 80 -1.50 -1.21 0.34
N LYS A 81 -2.38 -0.27 0.69
CA LYS A 81 -2.49 1.04 0.03
C LYS A 81 -2.08 2.15 0.99
N ASN A 82 -1.55 3.23 0.42
CA ASN A 82 -1.34 4.45 1.19
C ASN A 82 -2.68 5.18 1.35
N ILE A 83 -2.83 5.93 2.43
CA ILE A 83 -4.07 6.68 2.71
C ILE A 83 -3.91 8.18 2.51
N VAL A 84 -2.79 8.63 1.93
CA VAL A 84 -2.49 10.05 1.76
C VAL A 84 -3.59 10.72 0.94
N ALA A 85 -4.02 10.08 -0.14
CA ALA A 85 -5.12 10.53 -0.99
C ALA A 85 -6.48 10.69 -0.27
N LYS A 86 -6.66 10.12 0.94
CA LYS A 86 -7.91 10.25 1.71
C LYS A 86 -8.01 11.54 2.50
N TRP A 87 -6.87 12.12 2.90
CA TRP A 87 -6.84 13.27 3.80
C TRP A 87 -6.12 14.48 3.20
N LEU A 88 -5.17 14.26 2.29
CA LEU A 88 -4.54 15.32 1.51
C LEU A 88 -5.48 15.71 0.38
N LYS A 89 -5.64 17.00 0.14
CA LYS A 89 -6.35 17.55 -1.02
C LYS A 89 -5.34 17.96 -2.08
N ASP A 90 -5.77 18.03 -3.34
CA ASP A 90 -4.98 18.55 -4.46
C ASP A 90 -3.61 17.85 -4.63
N TYR A 91 -3.59 16.53 -4.39
CA TYR A 91 -2.38 15.70 -4.42
C TYR A 91 -2.00 15.19 -5.81
N SER A 92 -2.72 15.57 -6.87
CA SER A 92 -2.54 15.04 -8.22
C SER A 92 -1.15 15.33 -8.81
N SER A 93 -0.44 16.32 -8.27
CA SER A 93 0.96 16.61 -8.63
C SER A 93 1.96 15.58 -8.11
N ILE A 94 1.58 14.77 -7.11
CA ILE A 94 2.48 13.83 -6.43
C ILE A 94 1.96 12.39 -6.38
N PHE A 95 0.64 12.16 -6.42
CA PHE A 95 0.04 10.82 -6.40
C PHE A 95 -0.99 10.63 -7.52
N LEU A 96 -1.04 9.42 -8.06
CA LEU A 96 -2.19 8.92 -8.83
C LEU A 96 -3.35 8.59 -7.88
N GLU A 97 -4.56 8.44 -8.43
CA GLU A 97 -5.77 8.08 -7.66
C GLU A 97 -5.64 6.76 -6.89
N ASP A 98 -4.80 5.82 -7.37
CA ASP A 98 -4.56 4.54 -6.71
C ASP A 98 -3.55 4.62 -5.54
N GLY A 99 -2.99 5.81 -5.28
CA GLY A 99 -1.98 6.07 -4.27
C GLY A 99 -0.54 5.88 -4.73
N THR A 100 -0.30 5.59 -6.01
CA THR A 100 1.06 5.47 -6.56
C THR A 100 1.74 6.84 -6.64
N LEU A 101 2.96 6.94 -6.11
CA LEU A 101 3.76 8.17 -6.20
C LEU A 101 4.19 8.43 -7.65
N ILE A 102 3.94 9.65 -8.14
CA ILE A 102 4.41 10.15 -9.44
C ILE A 102 5.73 10.88 -9.25
N ASN A 103 5.80 11.75 -8.22
CA ASN A 103 6.93 12.63 -7.98
C ASN A 103 7.14 12.85 -6.48
N TRP A 104 8.40 12.91 -6.04
CA TRP A 104 8.76 13.17 -4.65
C TRP A 104 8.64 14.65 -4.27
N LYS A 105 8.62 15.56 -5.26
CA LYS A 105 8.42 17.00 -5.09
C LYS A 105 7.11 17.43 -5.72
N GLY A 106 6.22 17.96 -4.89
CA GLY A 106 4.97 18.57 -5.30
C GLY A 106 5.06 20.09 -5.40
N GLU A 107 3.89 20.71 -5.58
CA GLU A 107 3.75 22.16 -5.57
C GLU A 107 3.65 22.69 -4.14
N ASN A 108 3.84 24.01 -3.96
CA ASN A 108 3.57 24.72 -2.71
C ASN A 108 4.28 24.14 -1.46
N GLY A 109 5.54 23.72 -1.61
CA GLY A 109 6.35 23.23 -0.48
C GLY A 109 6.00 21.82 -0.01
N LEU A 110 5.29 21.05 -0.84
CA LEU A 110 4.91 19.66 -0.56
C LEU A 110 5.98 18.68 -1.04
N TYR A 111 6.36 17.74 -0.17
CA TYR A 111 7.35 16.70 -0.47
C TYR A 111 6.91 15.32 0.02
N CYS A 112 7.42 14.27 -0.61
CA CYS A 112 7.20 12.87 -0.24
C CYS A 112 8.55 12.16 -0.04
N ALA A 113 8.70 11.47 1.09
CA ALA A 113 9.86 10.62 1.38
C ALA A 113 9.42 9.20 1.73
N GLY A 114 10.06 8.20 1.13
CA GLY A 114 9.79 6.80 1.44
C GLY A 114 8.55 6.22 0.78
N PHE A 115 8.18 6.76 -0.38
CA PHE A 115 7.05 6.30 -1.19
C PHE A 115 7.46 5.56 -2.47
N SER A 116 8.70 5.05 -2.53
CA SER A 116 9.25 4.39 -3.72
C SER A 116 9.27 2.86 -3.65
N LYS A 117 8.88 2.24 -2.52
CA LYS A 117 9.00 0.80 -2.22
C LYS A 117 10.41 0.19 -2.35
N ARG A 118 11.47 1.01 -2.48
CA ARG A 118 12.86 0.55 -2.66
C ARG A 118 13.68 0.45 -1.36
N GLY A 119 13.02 0.60 -0.21
CA GLY A 119 13.61 0.36 1.11
C GLY A 119 14.40 1.55 1.68
N ILE A 120 15.25 1.26 2.68
CA ILE A 120 15.88 2.29 3.54
C ILE A 120 16.86 3.19 2.79
N ALA A 121 17.65 2.63 1.87
CA ALA A 121 18.61 3.41 1.08
C ALA A 121 17.89 4.52 0.30
N ASP A 122 16.71 4.20 -0.22
CA ASP A 122 15.87 5.09 -0.98
C ASP A 122 15.26 6.21 -0.13
N ILE A 123 14.76 5.87 1.06
CA ILE A 123 14.30 6.86 2.04
C ILE A 123 15.41 7.87 2.36
N SER A 124 16.65 7.41 2.50
CA SER A 124 17.79 8.30 2.73
C SER A 124 18.09 9.20 1.52
N MET A 125 17.87 8.73 0.30
CA MET A 125 18.06 9.53 -0.92
C MET A 125 16.98 10.60 -1.04
N ASP A 126 15.71 10.24 -0.82
CA ASP A 126 14.58 11.18 -0.78
C ASP A 126 14.83 12.28 0.26
N ALA A 127 15.23 11.90 1.48
CA ALA A 127 15.48 12.86 2.55
C ALA A 127 16.60 13.86 2.21
N ARG A 128 17.66 13.42 1.53
CA ARG A 128 18.73 14.31 1.06
C ARG A 128 18.26 15.24 -0.04
N ALA A 129 17.55 14.71 -1.04
CA ALA A 129 17.01 15.51 -2.14
C ALA A 129 16.07 16.61 -1.65
N ILE A 130 15.19 16.29 -0.69
CA ILE A 130 14.28 17.26 -0.05
C ILE A 130 15.07 18.32 0.72
N ALA A 131 16.07 17.92 1.52
CA ALA A 131 16.88 18.86 2.28
C ALA A 131 17.64 19.83 1.36
N ASP A 132 18.21 19.33 0.26
CA ASP A 132 18.93 20.13 -0.72
C ASP A 132 18.01 21.11 -1.45
N ASP A 133 16.80 20.69 -1.83
CA ASP A 133 15.80 21.55 -2.48
C ASP A 133 15.25 22.64 -1.54
N ILE A 134 15.00 22.31 -0.27
CA ILE A 134 14.61 23.32 0.73
C ILE A 134 15.74 24.34 0.91
N LYS A 135 16.99 23.90 0.86
CA LYS A 135 18.15 24.79 0.99
C LYS A 135 18.24 25.76 -0.17
N THR A 136 18.00 25.34 -1.41
CA THR A 136 18.02 26.27 -2.58
C THR A 136 16.93 27.32 -2.47
N ILE A 137 15.69 26.93 -2.16
CA ILE A 137 14.56 27.85 -1.99
C ILE A 137 14.86 28.91 -0.92
N ARG A 138 15.48 28.52 0.20
CA ARG A 138 15.82 29.46 1.29
C ARG A 138 16.99 30.38 0.97
N VAL A 139 17.87 29.99 0.05
CA VAL A 139 18.96 30.86 -0.43
C VAL A 139 18.41 31.90 -1.40
N ASP A 140 17.40 31.56 -2.20
CA ASP A 140 16.77 32.48 -3.16
C ASP A 140 15.81 33.50 -2.50
N GLN A 141 15.53 33.37 -1.20
CA GLN A 141 14.71 34.31 -0.42
C GLN A 141 15.52 35.31 0.44
N ILE A 142 16.85 35.33 0.28
CA ILE A 142 17.79 36.26 0.93
C ILE A 142 18.43 37.15 -0.14
#